data_AF-A0AAW9B830-F1
#
_entry.id   AF-A0AAW9B830-F1
#
_cell.length_a   1.000
_cell.length_b   1.000
_cell.length_c   1.000
_cell.angle_alpha   90.00
_cell.angle_beta   90.00
_cell.angle_gamma   90.00
#
_symmetry.space_group_name_H-M   'P 1'
#
loop_
_entity.id
_entity.type
_entity.pdbx_description
1 polymer ?
#
loop_
_entity_poly.entity_id
_entity_poly.type
_entity_poly.pdbx_seq_one_letter_code
_entity_poly.pdbx_strand_id
1 'polypeptide(L)'
;QLVVKGTLQTTRDDDIFVIGDLAQCTQPDGSFVPPRAQAAHQMASQAFSNIVAKLNGRELKNYVYKDHGSLVSLSRFSTVGSLMGNLTKGSMMVEGRIARVVYISLYRMHLMALHGVFKTGLMMLVGRINRVLRPNLKLH
;
A
#
# COMPACT_ATOMS: atom_id res chain seq x y z
N GLN A 1 3.23 -10.79 -22.55
CA GLN A 1 2.49 -11.20 -21.33
C GLN A 1 1.93 -12.59 -21.57
N LEU A 2 1.83 -13.43 -20.55
CA LEU A 2 1.27 -14.78 -20.60
C LEU A 2 -0.18 -14.73 -20.09
N VAL A 3 -1.11 -15.33 -20.82
CA VAL A 3 -2.50 -15.47 -20.35
C VAL A 3 -2.50 -16.39 -19.13
N VAL A 4 -3.12 -15.91 -18.04
CA VAL A 4 -3.27 -16.67 -16.79
C VAL A 4 -4.73 -16.96 -16.51
N LYS A 5 -4.98 -18.02 -15.74
CA LYS A 5 -6.30 -18.31 -15.15
C LYS A 5 -6.65 -17.22 -14.13
N GLY A 6 -7.93 -17.13 -13.75
CA GLY A 6 -8.38 -16.22 -12.69
C GLY A 6 -7.67 -16.44 -11.34
N THR A 7 -7.12 -17.63 -11.11
CA THR A 7 -6.32 -18.00 -9.94
C THR A 7 -4.83 -17.61 -10.03
N LEU A 8 -4.42 -16.93 -11.11
CA LEU A 8 -3.05 -16.52 -11.44
C LEU A 8 -2.09 -17.65 -11.84
N GLN A 9 -2.61 -18.84 -12.07
CA GLN A 9 -1.86 -19.96 -12.64
C GLN A 9 -1.72 -19.81 -14.15
N THR A 10 -0.68 -20.41 -14.73
CA THR A 10 -0.59 -20.49 -16.19
C THR A 10 -1.72 -21.34 -16.77
N THR A 11 -1.98 -21.18 -18.06
CA THR A 11 -2.94 -22.04 -18.78
C THR A 11 -2.41 -23.44 -19.08
N ARG A 12 -1.09 -23.65 -18.98
CA ARG A 12 -0.41 -24.90 -19.39
C ARG A 12 0.02 -25.77 -18.21
N ASP A 13 0.24 -25.16 -17.06
CA ASP A 13 0.73 -25.81 -15.84
C ASP A 13 0.10 -25.14 -14.61
N ASP A 14 -0.57 -25.95 -13.79
CA ASP A 14 -1.26 -25.51 -12.58
C ASP A 14 -0.30 -25.30 -11.39
N ASP A 15 0.94 -25.75 -11.45
CA ASP A 15 1.95 -25.51 -10.42
C ASP A 15 2.73 -24.21 -10.65
N ILE A 16 2.58 -23.60 -11.82
CA ILE A 16 3.26 -22.35 -12.18
C ILE A 16 2.29 -21.16 -12.04
N PHE A 17 2.69 -20.19 -11.22
CA PHE A 17 1.98 -18.91 -11.04
C PHE A 17 2.74 -17.77 -11.71
N VAL A 18 2.01 -16.83 -12.32
CA VAL A 18 2.60 -15.66 -12.98
C VAL A 18 1.86 -14.41 -12.49
N ILE A 19 2.62 -13.37 -12.13
CA ILE A 19 2.10 -12.13 -11.55
C ILE A 19 2.73 -10.89 -12.20
N GLY A 20 2.16 -9.72 -11.93
CA GLY A 20 2.66 -8.44 -12.39
C GLY A 20 2.57 -8.29 -13.90
N ASP A 21 3.51 -7.53 -14.49
CA ASP A 21 3.44 -7.15 -15.91
C ASP A 21 3.60 -8.33 -16.88
N LEU A 22 4.08 -9.49 -16.40
CA LEU A 22 4.15 -10.70 -17.20
C LEU A 22 2.80 -11.42 -17.28
N ALA A 23 1.88 -11.17 -16.35
CA ALA A 23 0.58 -11.83 -16.27
C ALA A 23 -0.49 -11.02 -17.02
N GLN A 24 -1.15 -11.66 -17.98
CA GLN A 24 -2.36 -11.13 -18.61
C GLN A 24 -3.57 -11.79 -17.96
N CYS A 25 -4.12 -11.13 -16.95
CA CYS A 25 -5.29 -11.59 -16.19
C CYS A 25 -6.56 -10.93 -16.73
N THR A 26 -7.50 -11.75 -17.19
CA THR A 26 -8.84 -11.30 -17.59
C THR A 26 -9.74 -11.21 -16.35
N GLN A 27 -10.40 -10.08 -16.18
CA GLN A 27 -11.39 -9.86 -15.13
C GLN A 27 -12.75 -10.46 -15.51
N PRO A 28 -13.68 -10.65 -14.56
CA PRO A 28 -15.01 -11.19 -14.85
C PRO A 28 -15.83 -10.40 -15.88
N ASP A 29 -15.55 -9.11 -16.03
CA ASP A 29 -16.16 -8.22 -17.02
C ASP A 29 -15.50 -8.28 -18.41
N GLY A 30 -14.50 -9.15 -18.60
CA GLY A 30 -13.75 -9.29 -19.84
C GLY A 30 -12.62 -8.28 -20.03
N SER A 31 -12.47 -7.31 -19.12
CA SER A 31 -11.37 -6.34 -19.18
C SER A 31 -10.06 -6.94 -18.68
N PHE A 32 -8.93 -6.35 -19.08
CA PHE A 32 -7.62 -6.75 -18.56
C PHE A 32 -7.23 -5.91 -17.36
N VAL A 33 -6.55 -6.55 -16.40
CA VAL A 33 -5.97 -5.84 -15.25
C VAL A 33 -4.87 -4.90 -15.75
N PRO A 34 -4.86 -3.61 -15.34
CA PRO A 34 -3.87 -2.66 -15.83
C PRO A 34 -2.45 -2.97 -15.31
N PRO A 35 -1.40 -2.73 -16.11
CA PRO A 35 0.00 -2.93 -15.71
C PRO A 35 0.42 -1.81 -14.74
N ARG A 36 0.10 -1.99 -13.46
CA ARG A 36 0.42 -1.04 -12.38
C ARG A 36 1.12 -1.76 -11.24
N ALA A 37 2.00 -1.06 -10.54
CA ALA A 37 2.68 -1.59 -9.34
C ALA A 37 1.69 -2.11 -8.29
N GLN A 38 0.54 -1.44 -8.13
CA GLN A 38 -0.52 -1.89 -7.24
C GLN A 38 -1.12 -3.22 -7.68
N ALA A 39 -1.38 -3.42 -8.98
CA ALA A 39 -1.89 -4.68 -9.50
C ALA A 39 -0.90 -5.81 -9.25
N ALA A 40 0.40 -5.59 -9.50
CA ALA A 40 1.45 -6.56 -9.20
C ALA A 40 1.48 -6.95 -7.71
N HIS A 41 1.34 -5.97 -6.82
CA HIS A 41 1.28 -6.20 -5.37
C HIS A 41 0.03 -7.01 -4.93
N GLN A 42 -1.13 -6.68 -5.48
CA GLN A 42 -2.36 -7.44 -5.21
C GLN A 42 -2.27 -8.87 -5.76
N MET A 43 -1.74 -9.04 -6.97
CA MET A 43 -1.50 -10.35 -7.58
C MET A 43 -0.54 -11.19 -6.73
N ALA A 44 0.55 -10.61 -6.20
CA ALA A 44 1.48 -11.31 -5.32
C ALA A 44 0.78 -11.84 -4.05
N SER A 45 -0.05 -11.01 -3.42
CA SER A 45 -0.79 -11.38 -2.21
C SER A 45 -1.80 -12.50 -2.48
N GLN A 46 -2.47 -12.45 -3.64
CA GLN A 46 -3.41 -13.49 -4.06
C GLN A 46 -2.69 -14.80 -4.42
N ALA A 47 -1.58 -14.72 -5.16
CA ALA A 47 -0.78 -15.87 -5.53
C ALA A 47 -0.22 -16.58 -4.29
N PHE A 48 0.30 -15.85 -3.31
CA PHE A 48 0.73 -16.41 -2.03
C PHE A 48 -0.40 -17.19 -1.34
N SER A 49 -1.57 -16.57 -1.22
CA SER A 49 -2.74 -17.20 -0.58
C SER A 49 -3.16 -18.48 -1.32
N ASN A 50 -3.10 -18.46 -2.64
CA ASN A 50 -3.43 -19.59 -3.51
C ASN A 50 -2.39 -20.72 -3.45
N ILE A 51 -1.09 -20.40 -3.39
CA ILE A 51 -0.03 -21.39 -3.21
C ILE A 51 -0.22 -22.12 -1.88
N VAL A 52 -0.45 -21.37 -0.79
CA VAL A 52 -0.72 -21.97 0.53
C VAL A 52 -2.01 -22.81 0.50
N ALA A 53 -3.07 -22.34 -0.15
CA ALA A 53 -4.30 -23.11 -0.31
C ALA A 53 -4.04 -24.44 -1.04
N LYS A 54 -3.31 -24.40 -2.17
CA LYS A 54 -2.95 -25.58 -2.96
C LYS A 54 -2.15 -26.60 -2.15
N LEU A 55 -1.14 -26.14 -1.41
CA LEU A 55 -0.32 -27.01 -0.54
C LEU A 55 -1.15 -27.70 0.55
N ASN A 56 -2.25 -27.08 0.98
CA ASN A 56 -3.16 -27.64 1.98
C ASN A 56 -4.39 -28.34 1.38
N GLY A 57 -4.43 -28.57 0.06
CA GLY A 57 -5.56 -29.20 -0.62
C GLY A 57 -6.88 -28.39 -0.55
N ARG A 58 -6.79 -27.07 -0.38
CA ARG A 58 -7.94 -26.16 -0.32
C ARG A 58 -8.21 -25.54 -1.68
N GLU A 59 -9.44 -25.07 -1.85
CA GLU A 59 -9.87 -24.40 -3.08
C GLU A 59 -9.11 -23.07 -3.30
N LEU A 60 -8.73 -22.84 -4.56
CA LEU A 60 -8.07 -21.63 -5.01
C LEU A 60 -9.08 -20.49 -5.22
N LYS A 61 -8.67 -19.26 -4.96
CA LYS A 61 -9.52 -18.08 -5.12
C LYS A 61 -9.14 -17.28 -6.35
N ASN A 62 -10.15 -16.78 -7.05
CA ASN A 62 -9.95 -15.88 -8.18
C ASN A 62 -9.45 -14.51 -7.71
N TYR A 63 -8.51 -13.97 -8.46
CA TYR A 63 -8.05 -12.61 -8.33
C TYR A 63 -9.07 -11.63 -8.93
N VAL A 64 -9.40 -10.58 -8.18
CA VAL A 64 -10.22 -9.45 -8.64
C VAL A 64 -9.44 -8.18 -8.32
N TYR A 65 -9.11 -7.42 -9.36
CA TYR A 65 -8.38 -6.17 -9.18
C TYR A 65 -9.26 -5.13 -8.51
N LYS A 66 -8.70 -4.43 -7.52
CA LYS A 66 -9.34 -3.30 -6.85
C LYS A 66 -8.48 -2.07 -7.05
N ASP A 67 -8.95 -1.10 -7.82
CA ASP A 67 -8.23 0.18 -7.95
C ASP A 67 -8.30 0.95 -6.62
N HIS A 68 -7.15 1.45 -6.14
CA HIS A 68 -7.05 2.27 -4.92
C HIS A 68 -6.75 3.73 -5.25
N GLY A 69 -6.84 4.10 -6.54
CA GLY A 69 -6.40 5.39 -7.05
C GLY A 69 -4.89 5.40 -7.28
N SER A 70 -4.41 6.42 -7.99
CA SER A 70 -2.98 6.59 -8.26
C SER A 70 -2.59 8.04 -7.99
N LEU A 71 -1.59 8.24 -7.14
CA LEU A 71 -0.98 9.55 -6.93
C LEU A 71 0.13 9.72 -7.97
N VAL A 72 -0.21 10.33 -9.11
CA VAL A 72 0.78 10.69 -10.12
C VAL A 72 1.34 12.05 -9.77
N SER A 73 2.63 12.12 -9.43
CA SER A 73 3.33 13.40 -9.33
C SER A 73 3.57 13.92 -10.75
N LEU A 74 2.67 14.79 -11.22
CA LEU A 74 2.88 15.59 -12.43
C LEU A 74 3.94 16.65 -12.12
N SER A 75 5.20 16.23 -12.06
CA SER A 75 6.32 17.15 -11.93
C SER A 75 6.39 17.96 -13.23
N ARG A 76 5.94 19.22 -13.13
CA ARG A 76 5.91 20.28 -14.18
C ARG A 76 4.65 20.31 -15.06
N PHE A 77 3.55 20.79 -14.49
CA PHE A 77 2.89 21.95 -15.11
C PHE A 77 2.72 23.05 -14.06
N SER A 78 2.99 24.26 -14.53
CA SER A 78 3.16 25.50 -13.79
C SER A 78 1.87 25.93 -13.06
N THR A 79 1.65 25.49 -11.82
CA THR A 79 0.46 25.92 -11.06
C THR A 79 0.62 25.95 -9.53
N VAL A 80 1.84 25.91 -8.99
CA VAL A 80 2.07 26.52 -7.66
C VAL A 80 1.97 28.06 -7.76
N GLY A 81 2.13 28.63 -8.96
CA GLY A 81 1.99 30.07 -9.21
C GLY A 81 0.61 30.58 -9.64
N SER A 82 -0.34 29.71 -10.06
CA SER A 82 -1.63 30.15 -10.63
C SER A 82 -2.87 29.75 -9.79
N LEU A 83 -2.84 28.62 -9.07
CA LEU A 83 -3.90 28.29 -8.10
C LEU A 83 -3.70 28.97 -6.73
N MET A 84 -2.47 29.39 -6.42
CA MET A 84 -2.17 30.18 -5.22
C MET A 84 -2.53 31.67 -5.39
N GLY A 85 -2.84 32.11 -6.61
CA GLY A 85 -3.13 33.52 -6.93
C GLY A 85 -4.60 33.93 -6.87
N ASN A 86 -5.56 33.01 -6.77
CA ASN A 86 -6.99 33.37 -6.84
C ASN A 86 -7.93 32.64 -5.86
N LEU A 87 -7.38 31.85 -4.94
CA LEU A 87 -8.15 31.19 -3.87
C LEU A 87 -7.83 31.71 -2.47
N THR A 88 -7.30 32.93 -2.38
CA THR A 88 -7.24 33.69 -1.13
C THR A 88 -8.62 34.22 -0.78
N LYS A 89 -9.53 33.37 -0.27
CA LYS A 89 -10.69 33.86 0.47
C LYS A 89 -11.31 32.99 1.58
N GLY A 90 -10.73 31.86 2.01
CA GLY A 90 -11.08 31.38 3.36
C GLY A 90 -11.05 29.89 3.72
N SER A 91 -9.94 29.18 3.56
CA SER A 91 -9.79 27.86 4.23
C SER A 91 -8.35 27.56 4.67
N MET A 92 -7.70 28.56 5.27
CA MET A 92 -6.41 28.47 5.97
C MET A 92 -6.49 27.61 7.25
N MET A 93 -6.83 26.31 7.17
CA MET A 93 -6.57 25.40 8.29
C MET A 93 -6.51 23.91 7.95
N VAL A 94 -6.89 23.50 6.73
CA VAL A 94 -7.06 22.08 6.38
C VAL A 94 -5.89 21.52 5.56
N GLU A 95 -5.27 22.34 4.72
CA GLU A 95 -4.25 21.92 3.75
C GLU A 95 -2.98 21.35 4.44
N GLY A 96 -2.53 21.96 5.53
CA GLY A 96 -1.34 21.51 6.26
C GLY A 96 -1.55 20.26 7.12
N ARG A 97 -2.77 20.02 7.63
CA ARG A 97 -3.06 18.87 8.50
C ARG A 97 -3.17 17.57 7.69
N ILE A 98 -3.82 17.62 6.53
CA ILE A 98 -3.97 16.44 5.65
C ILE A 98 -2.61 16.04 5.07
N ALA A 99 -1.82 17.00 4.57
CA ALA A 99 -0.48 16.73 4.07
C ALA A 99 0.43 16.07 5.13
N ARG A 100 0.35 16.54 6.38
CA ARG A 100 1.08 15.97 7.52
C ARG A 100 0.63 14.54 7.84
N VAL A 101 -0.67 14.25 7.76
CA VAL A 101 -1.21 12.90 7.98
C VAL A 101 -0.72 11.93 6.90
N VAL A 102 -0.77 12.32 5.63
CA VAL A 102 -0.29 11.50 4.50
C VAL A 102 1.21 11.22 4.65
N TYR A 103 2.01 12.25 4.93
CA TYR A 103 3.45 12.12 5.13
C TYR A 103 3.81 11.17 6.28
N ILE A 104 3.18 11.33 7.46
CA ILE A 104 3.42 10.47 8.63
C ILE A 104 2.96 9.03 8.35
N SER A 105 1.88 8.84 7.60
CA SER A 105 1.34 7.52 7.27
C SER A 105 2.28 6.75 6.34
N LEU A 106 2.80 7.40 5.30
CA LEU A 106 3.79 6.80 4.38
C LEU A 106 5.07 6.39 5.12
N TYR A 107 5.57 7.24 6.02
CA TYR A 107 6.74 6.93 6.84
C TYR A 107 6.50 5.73 7.78
N ARG A 108 5.32 5.66 8.41
CA ARG A 108 4.96 4.56 9.33
C ARG A 108 4.75 3.23 8.60
N MET A 109 4.18 3.25 7.39
CA MET A 109 4.01 2.04 6.58
C MET A 109 5.37 1.41 6.21
N HIS A 110 6.37 2.25 5.87
CA HIS A 110 7.73 1.80 5.61
C HIS A 110 8.41 1.17 6.85
N LEU A 111 8.26 1.80 8.02
CA LEU A 111 8.81 1.26 9.27
C LEU A 111 8.10 -0.01 9.75
N MET A 112 6.79 -0.15 9.50
CA MET A 112 6.05 -1.37 9.84
C MET A 112 6.46 -2.57 8.98
N ALA A 113 6.79 -2.33 7.71
CA ALA A 113 7.28 -3.38 6.81
C ALA A 113 8.66 -3.94 7.23
N LEU A 114 9.46 -3.18 7.99
CA LEU A 114 10.83 -3.57 8.38
C LEU A 114 10.95 -4.22 9.77
N HIS A 115 10.11 -3.86 10.75
CA HIS A 115 10.32 -4.27 12.15
C HIS A 115 9.12 -4.91 12.86
N GLY A 116 7.95 -4.97 12.21
CA GLY A 116 6.72 -5.44 12.84
C GLY A 116 6.18 -4.50 13.92
N VAL A 117 4.86 -4.42 14.02
CA VAL A 117 4.12 -3.48 14.90
C VAL A 117 4.47 -3.63 16.39
N PHE A 118 4.92 -4.82 16.77
CA PHE A 118 5.15 -5.23 18.16
C PHE A 118 6.37 -4.56 18.81
N LYS A 119 7.50 -4.45 18.09
CA LYS A 119 8.75 -3.93 18.67
C LYS A 119 8.69 -2.42 18.91
N THR A 120 7.98 -1.70 18.04
CA THR A 120 7.71 -0.26 18.18
C THR A 120 6.68 0.02 19.27
N GLY A 121 5.64 -0.81 19.39
CA GLY A 121 4.69 -0.75 20.50
C GLY A 121 5.38 -0.94 21.86
N LEU A 122 6.26 -1.94 21.96
CA LEU A 122 7.01 -2.22 23.18
C LEU A 122 7.95 -1.06 23.56
N MET A 123 8.67 -0.47 22.60
CA MET A 123 9.54 0.69 22.85
C MET A 123 8.75 1.94 23.28
N MET A 124 7.58 2.21 22.69
CA MET A 124 6.73 3.31 23.14
C MET A 124 6.19 3.09 24.56
N LEU A 125 5.85 1.84 24.90
CA LEU A 125 5.34 1.48 26.22
C LEU A 125 6.44 1.61 27.29
N VAL A 126 7.65 1.13 27.00
CA VAL A 126 8.83 1.31 27.87
C VAL A 126 9.18 2.78 28.03
N GLY A 127 9.18 3.56 26.94
CA GLY A 127 9.45 5.01 27.00
C GLY A 127 8.42 5.79 27.82
N ARG A 128 7.14 5.40 27.76
CA ARG A 128 6.05 6.02 28.55
C ARG A 128 6.17 5.67 30.03
N ILE A 129 6.50 4.42 30.38
CA ILE A 129 6.77 4.01 31.75
C ILE A 129 7.99 4.75 32.32
N ASN A 130 9.07 4.85 31.55
CA ASN A 130 10.30 5.51 31.99
C ASN A 130 10.12 7.02 32.20
N ARG A 131 9.23 7.66 31.42
CA ARG A 131 8.88 9.08 31.58
C ARG A 131 7.97 9.35 32.79
N VAL A 132 7.18 8.36 33.20
CA VAL A 132 6.38 8.44 34.44
C VAL A 132 7.27 8.22 35.67
N LEU A 133 8.34 7.42 35.54
CA LEU A 133 9.25 7.09 36.65
C LEU A 133 10.40 8.09 36.86
N ARG A 134 10.70 8.98 35.90
CA ARG A 134 11.72 10.03 36.09
C ARG A 134 11.07 11.40 36.32
N PRO A 135 11.03 11.91 37.56
CA PRO A 135 10.62 13.27 37.84
C PRO A 135 11.67 14.25 37.28
N ASN A 136 11.21 15.42 36.83
CA ASN A 136 12.05 16.49 36.30
C ASN A 136 13.12 16.88 37.33
N LEU A 137 14.40 16.65 37.01
CA LEU A 137 15.52 17.32 37.65
C LEU A 137 15.50 18.78 37.18
N LYS A 138 14.90 19.66 38.01
CA LYS A 138 15.20 21.09 37.98
C LYS A 138 16.64 21.25 38.46
N LEU A 139 17.56 21.63 37.58
CA LEU A 139 18.79 22.31 38.01
C LEU A 139 18.49 23.81 38.06
N HIS A 140 18.71 24.40 39.25
CA HIS A 140 18.90 25.83 39.47
C HIS A 140 20.23 26.27 38.87
#